data_AF-A0A3E0WWD2-F1
#
_entry.id   AF-A0A3E0WWD2-F1
#
_cell.length_a   1.000
_cell.length_b   1.000
_cell.length_c   1.000
_cell.angle_alpha   90.00
_cell.angle_beta   90.00
_cell.angle_gamma   90.00
#
_symmetry.space_group_name_H-M   'P 1'
#
loop_
_entity.id
_entity.type
_entity.pdbx_description
1 polymer ?
#
loop_
_entity_poly.entity_id
_entity_poly.type
_entity_poly.pdbx_seq_one_letter_code
_entity_poly.pdbx_strand_id
1 'polypeptide(L)'
;MKKKKIGILLFDYVDILDFAGPAEVLSLTAHNKAEQVITLYKKQLLPTRPFEVITITENGEKIKTHSGISVEPDYSIHQHPEE
;
A
#
# COMPACT_ATOMS: atom_id res chain seq x y z
N MET A 1 9.26 -16.08 -6.93
CA MET A 1 8.82 -16.06 -5.52
C MET A 1 7.34 -15.69 -5.50
N LYS A 2 6.53 -16.21 -4.56
CA LYS A 2 5.11 -15.78 -4.44
C LYS A 2 5.08 -14.32 -3.99
N LYS A 3 4.30 -13.49 -4.68
CA LYS A 3 4.04 -12.10 -4.28
C LYS A 3 3.32 -12.11 -2.93
N LYS A 4 3.80 -11.31 -1.98
CA LYS A 4 3.17 -11.16 -0.66
C LYS A 4 2.24 -9.96 -0.66
N LYS A 5 1.03 -10.12 -0.13
CA LYS A 5 0.11 -9.01 0.08
C LYS A 5 0.38 -8.38 1.45
N ILE A 6 0.51 -7.06 1.49
CA ILE A 6 0.83 -6.29 2.68
C ILE A 6 -0.33 -5.34 2.96
N GLY A 7 -1.06 -5.58 4.04
CA GLY A 7 -2.13 -4.69 4.51
C GLY A 7 -1.59 -3.57 5.39
N ILE A 8 -1.93 -2.34 5.06
CA ILE A 8 -1.69 -1.17 5.91
C ILE A 8 -3.03 -0.73 6.49
N LEU A 9 -3.17 -0.84 7.81
CA LEU A 9 -4.35 -0.42 8.53
C LEU A 9 -4.40 1.11 8.60
N LEU A 10 -5.51 1.68 8.16
CA LEU A 10 -5.83 3.10 8.24
C LEU A 10 -7.00 3.30 9.21
N PHE A 11 -6.98 4.42 9.91
CA PHE A 11 -8.01 4.84 10.85
C PHE A 11 -8.13 6.36 10.82
N ASP A 12 -9.22 6.88 11.36
CA ASP A 12 -9.44 8.32 11.39
C ASP A 12 -8.34 9.04 12.17
N TYR A 13 -7.95 10.18 11.62
CA TYR A 13 -6.89 11.07 12.09
C TYR A 13 -5.49 10.46 12.08
N VAL A 14 -5.24 9.38 11.32
CA VAL A 14 -3.87 8.91 11.05
C VAL A 14 -3.05 10.00 10.32
N ASP A 15 -1.78 10.13 10.67
CA ASP A 15 -0.85 11.01 9.98
C ASP A 15 -0.49 10.44 8.61
N ILE A 16 -0.42 11.30 7.59
CA ILE A 16 -0.25 10.85 6.20
C ILE A 16 1.04 10.05 6.01
N LEU A 17 2.13 10.51 6.62
CA LEU A 17 3.44 9.90 6.41
C LEU A 17 3.55 8.52 7.06
N ASP A 18 2.76 8.25 8.10
CA ASP A 18 2.79 6.97 8.82
C ASP A 18 2.36 5.80 7.93
N PHE A 19 1.43 6.03 7.01
CA PHE A 19 1.03 5.01 6.03
C PHE A 19 1.69 5.21 4.66
N ALA A 20 1.85 6.45 4.19
CA ALA A 20 2.38 6.73 2.86
C ALA A 20 3.86 6.34 2.74
N GLY A 21 4.67 6.59 3.78
CA GLY A 21 6.09 6.26 3.78
C GLY A 21 6.33 4.75 3.61
N PRO A 22 5.78 3.89 4.47
CA PRO A 22 5.87 2.44 4.30
C PRO A 22 5.26 1.95 2.98
N ALA A 23 4.12 2.49 2.57
CA ALA A 23 3.45 2.10 1.32
C ALA A 23 4.35 2.33 0.09
N GLU A 24 5.05 3.47 0.03
CA GLU A 24 5.95 3.82 -1.06
C GLU A 24 7.14 2.86 -1.13
N VAL A 25 7.85 2.67 -0.02
CA VAL A 25 9.04 1.80 0.03
C VAL A 25 8.69 0.36 -0.33
N LEU A 26 7.59 -0.17 0.21
CA LEU A 26 7.14 -1.53 -0.07
C LEU A 26 6.70 -1.71 -1.53
N SER A 27 5.98 -0.73 -2.09
CA SER A 27 5.51 -0.78 -3.48
C SER A 27 6.65 -0.73 -4.50
N LEU A 28 7.75 -0.04 -4.17
CA LEU A 28 8.94 0.11 -5.02
C LEU A 28 10.00 -0.98 -4.81
N THR A 29 9.81 -1.89 -3.84
CA THR A 29 10.76 -2.98 -3.61
C THR A 29 10.90 -3.86 -4.87
N ALA A 30 12.11 -4.32 -5.17
CA ALA A 30 12.42 -5.17 -6.32
C ALA A 30 13.30 -6.35 -5.91
N HIS A 31 13.28 -7.46 -6.66
CA HIS A 31 14.07 -8.64 -6.30
C HIS A 31 15.57 -8.49 -6.59
N ASN A 32 15.92 -7.59 -7.52
CA ASN A 32 17.30 -7.35 -7.93
C ASN A 32 17.47 -5.92 -8.49
N LYS A 33 18.72 -5.52 -8.71
CA LYS A 33 19.08 -4.18 -9.21
C LYS A 33 18.50 -3.87 -10.59
N ALA A 34 18.40 -4.86 -11.49
CA ALA A 34 17.88 -4.62 -12.84
C ALA A 34 16.37 -4.27 -12.80
N GLU A 35 15.60 -5.02 -12.02
CA GLU A 35 14.18 -4.69 -11.76
C GLU A 35 14.02 -3.34 -11.07
N GLN A 36 14.88 -3.02 -10.09
CA GLN A 36 14.84 -1.73 -9.38
C GLN A 36 14.98 -0.56 -10.35
N VAL A 37 15.96 -0.61 -11.26
CA VAL A 37 16.15 0.44 -12.28
C VAL A 37 14.88 0.57 -13.13
N ILE A 38 14.32 -0.55 -13.60
CA ILE A 38 13.11 -0.52 -14.44
C ILE A 38 11.92 0.08 -13.68
N THR A 39 11.72 -0.28 -12.40
CA THR A 39 10.64 0.24 -11.55
C THR A 39 10.73 1.76 -11.40
N LEU A 40 11.94 2.33 -11.27
CA LEU A 40 12.12 3.78 -11.10
C LEU A 40 11.80 4.61 -12.35
N TYR A 41 11.95 4.03 -13.55
CA TYR A 41 11.72 4.76 -14.81
C TYR A 41 10.36 4.45 -15.48
N LYS A 42 9.62 3.44 -15.00
CA LYS A 42 8.28 3.12 -15.51
C LYS A 42 7.19 3.81 -14.72
N LYS A 43 6.17 4.30 -15.43
CA LYS A 43 4.96 4.89 -14.82
C LYS A 43 4.13 3.87 -14.04
N GLN A 44 4.21 2.59 -14.40
CA GLN A 44 3.47 1.51 -13.76
C GLN A 44 4.44 0.59 -13.01
N LEU A 45 4.03 0.18 -11.81
CA LEU A 45 4.76 -0.78 -11.00
C LEU A 45 4.88 -2.13 -11.72
N LEU A 46 6.03 -2.78 -11.59
CA LEU A 46 6.27 -4.08 -12.21
C LEU A 46 5.35 -5.17 -11.63
N PRO A 47 4.85 -6.10 -12.46
CA PRO A 47 4.05 -7.23 -11.97
C PRO A 47 4.86 -8.19 -11.10
N THR A 48 6.18 -8.27 -11.35
CA THR A 48 7.13 -9.12 -10.63
C THR A 48 7.51 -8.60 -9.25
N ARG A 49 7.06 -7.40 -8.85
CA ARG A 49 7.36 -6.84 -7.52
C ARG A 49 7.01 -7.83 -6.40
N PRO A 50 7.81 -7.89 -5.32
CA PRO A 50 7.60 -8.83 -4.23
C PRO A 50 6.34 -8.53 -3.41
N PHE A 51 5.94 -7.27 -3.34
CA PHE A 51 4.85 -6.82 -2.48
C PHE A 51 3.68 -6.21 -3.25
N GLU A 52 2.48 -6.59 -2.86
CA GLU A 52 1.23 -5.92 -3.21
C GLU A 52 0.71 -5.21 -1.97
N VAL A 53 0.88 -3.89 -1.92
CA VAL A 53 0.41 -3.08 -0.81
C VAL A 53 -1.07 -2.78 -1.01
N ILE A 54 -1.86 -3.02 0.02
CA ILE A 54 -3.29 -2.68 0.09
C ILE A 54 -3.55 -1.89 1.37
N THR A 55 -4.57 -1.06 1.35
CA THR A 55 -5.06 -0.27 2.48
C THR A 55 -6.32 -0.90 3.04
N ILE A 56 -6.40 -0.96 4.36
CA ILE A 56 -7.51 -1.60 5.08
C ILE A 56 -8.02 -0.62 6.12
N THR A 57 -9.34 -0.43 6.23
CA THR A 57 -9.95 0.29 7.37
C THR A 57 -10.82 -0.65 8.18
N GLU A 58 -11.29 -0.23 9.35
CA GLU A 58 -12.16 -1.04 10.20
C GLU A 58 -13.41 -1.52 9.44
N ASN A 59 -14.13 -0.60 8.79
CA ASN A 59 -15.43 -0.85 8.19
C ASN A 59 -15.45 -0.69 6.65
N GLY A 60 -14.33 -0.35 6.02
CA GLY A 60 -14.24 -0.10 4.58
C GLY A 60 -14.67 1.31 4.18
N GLU A 61 -14.99 2.17 5.14
CA GLU A 61 -15.32 3.57 4.88
C GLU A 61 -14.06 4.43 4.72
N LYS A 62 -14.25 5.61 4.12
CA LYS A 62 -13.19 6.61 3.96
C LYS A 62 -12.77 7.15 5.32
N ILE A 63 -11.47 7.34 5.50
CA ILE A 63 -10.92 8.01 6.67
C ILE A 63 -10.59 9.46 6.36
N LYS A 64 -10.47 10.27 7.42
CA LYS A 64 -9.93 11.62 7.38
C LYS A 64 -8.59 11.64 8.11
N THR A 65 -7.50 11.92 7.42
CA THR A 65 -6.17 12.08 8.04
C THR A 65 -6.13 13.30 8.97
N HIS A 66 -5.12 13.39 9.85
CA HIS A 66 -5.00 14.52 10.79
C HIS A 66 -4.94 15.89 10.09
N SER A 67 -4.36 15.97 8.89
CA SER A 67 -4.33 17.20 8.06
C SER A 67 -5.62 17.46 7.27
N GLY A 68 -6.61 16.58 7.37
CA GLY A 68 -7.90 16.72 6.71
C GLY A 68 -7.96 16.17 5.29
N ILE A 69 -7.01 15.36 4.84
CA ILE A 69 -7.13 14.65 3.56
C ILE A 69 -8.02 13.42 3.73
N SER A 70 -8.97 13.23 2.82
CA SER A 70 -9.80 12.02 2.78
C SER A 70 -9.10 10.92 1.99
N VAL A 71 -9.07 9.70 2.53
CA VAL A 71 -8.44 8.53 1.91
C VAL A 71 -9.48 7.42 1.77
N GLU A 72 -9.56 6.84 0.58
CA GLU A 72 -10.42 5.70 0.28
C GLU A 72 -9.62 4.40 0.44
N PRO A 73 -10.07 3.45 1.28
CA PRO A 73 -9.39 2.18 1.48
C PRO A 73 -9.69 1.19 0.35
N ASP A 74 -8.82 0.19 0.19
CA ASP A 74 -9.08 -0.93 -0.72
C ASP A 74 -10.06 -1.94 -0.12
N TYR A 75 -10.00 -2.15 1.21
CA TYR A 75 -10.80 -3.16 1.92
C TYR A 75 -11.22 -2.71 3.32
N SER A 76 -12.23 -3.38 3.88
CA SER A 76 -12.47 -3.39 5.32
C SER A 76 -11.70 -4.54 5.99
N ILE A 77 -11.51 -4.48 7.31
CA ILE A 77 -10.88 -5.57 8.07
C ILE A 77 -11.71 -6.86 8.01
N HIS A 78 -13.00 -6.75 7.67
CA HIS A 78 -13.90 -7.89 7.53
C HIS A 78 -13.94 -8.46 6.10
N GLN A 79 -13.48 -7.70 5.11
CA GLN A 79 -13.55 -8.06 3.69
C GLN A 79 -12.17 -8.02 3.02
N HIS A 80 -11.09 -8.08 3.80
CA HIS A 80 -9.75 -8.16 3.25
C HIS A 80 -9.53 -9.55 2.62
N PRO A 81 -8.74 -9.63 1.54
CA PRO A 81 -8.39 -10.90 0.92
C PRO A 81 -7.64 -11.81 1.90
N GLU A 82 -7.95 -13.11 1.87
CA GLU A 82 -7.18 -14.16 2.57
C GLU A 82 -5.80 -14.38 1.88
N GLU A 83 -4.87 -15.05 2.58
CA GLU A 83 -3.46 -15.28 2.14
C GLU A 83 -3.25 -16.12 0.85
#